data_AF-A0A151S1U3-F1
#
_entry.id   AF-A0A151S1U3-F1
#
_cell.length_a   1.000
_cell.length_b   1.000
_cell.length_c   1.000
_cell.angle_alpha   90.00
_cell.angle_beta   90.00
_cell.angle_gamma   90.00
#
_symmetry.space_group_name_H-M   'P 1'
#
loop_
_entity.id
_entity.type
_entity.pdbx_description
1 polymer ?
#
loop_
_entity_poly.entity_id
_entity_poly.type
_entity_poly.pdbx_seq_one_letter_code
_entity_poly.pdbx_strand_id
1 'polypeptide(L)'
;MMSTQMIHAGPIDDSLLRLQPFHISEHIWKGAEDRVLKFVWQPYLELLPTLPPYCFEDSQVWRSTVPLINFHIVEYHYADRVIQQFGMVQHIPAPPIHPEKLHDLSLRGKDNMDWSRMQVQFVQEWQSRLHRVWTQPACDTPHLSNSSEYMVWYRKHTRR
;
A
#
# COMPACT_ATOMS: atom_id res chain seq x y z
N MET A 1 20.73 23.25 32.52
CA MET A 1 20.27 23.58 31.15
C MET A 1 20.02 22.27 30.43
N MET A 2 18.76 21.91 30.21
CA MET A 2 18.37 20.67 29.52
C MET A 2 18.42 20.94 28.03
N SER A 3 19.33 20.29 27.31
CA SER A 3 19.43 20.36 25.86
C SER A 3 18.27 19.58 25.25
N THR A 4 17.28 20.27 24.68
CA THR A 4 16.21 19.65 23.91
C THR A 4 16.82 19.04 22.65
N GLN A 5 16.97 17.71 22.64
CA GLN A 5 17.41 16.98 21.47
C GLN A 5 16.28 17.09 20.43
N MET A 6 16.51 17.84 19.35
CA MET A 6 15.57 17.90 18.24
C MET A 6 15.48 16.52 17.61
N ILE A 7 14.30 15.91 17.74
CA ILE A 7 14.00 14.63 17.11
C ILE A 7 13.73 14.94 15.63
N HIS A 8 14.68 14.63 14.76
CA HIS A 8 14.44 14.73 13.32
C HIS A 8 13.47 13.63 12.90
N ALA A 9 12.30 14.01 12.41
CA ALA A 9 11.38 13.09 11.76
C ALA A 9 12.00 12.67 10.41
N GLY A 10 12.67 11.52 10.41
CA GLY A 10 13.33 10.94 9.25
C GLY A 10 13.97 9.59 9.59
N PRO A 11 14.20 8.73 8.61
CA PRO A 11 14.96 7.50 8.83
C PRO A 11 16.36 7.84 9.37
N ILE A 12 16.83 7.08 10.36
CA ILE A 12 18.15 7.25 10.97
C ILE A 12 19.27 6.86 9.97
N ASP A 13 18.91 6.06 8.97
CA ASP A 13 19.80 5.57 7.92
C ASP A 13 19.25 5.90 6.53
N ASP A 14 19.93 6.82 5.85
CA ASP A 14 19.58 7.28 4.51
C ASP A 14 20.11 6.34 3.41
N SER A 15 20.85 5.27 3.74
CA SER A 15 21.39 4.36 2.72
C SER A 15 20.29 3.63 1.94
N LEU A 16 19.12 3.43 2.56
CA LEU A 16 17.94 2.82 1.94
C LEU A 16 17.24 3.78 0.95
N LEU A 17 17.55 5.07 0.99
CA LEU A 17 16.97 6.11 0.14
C LEU A 17 17.67 6.23 -1.23
N ARG A 18 18.70 5.41 -1.49
CA ARG A 18 19.49 5.47 -2.74
C ARG A 18 18.78 4.87 -3.96
N LEU A 19 17.64 4.20 -3.76
CA LEU A 19 16.88 3.59 -4.86
C LEU A 19 16.06 4.61 -5.66
N GLN A 20 15.98 5.87 -5.23
CA GLN A 20 15.33 6.96 -5.98
C GLN A 20 16.27 8.18 -6.03
N PRO A 21 16.71 8.65 -7.21
CA PRO A 21 17.59 9.82 -7.33
C PRO A 21 16.99 11.12 -6.75
N PHE A 22 15.68 11.17 -6.56
CA PHE A 22 14.95 12.26 -5.95
C PHE A 22 14.01 11.73 -4.87
N HIS A 23 14.40 11.84 -3.61
CA HIS A 23 13.55 11.46 -2.49
C HIS A 23 12.46 12.50 -2.26
N ILE A 24 11.22 12.14 -2.59
CA ILE A 24 10.03 12.98 -2.43
C ILE A 24 9.81 13.36 -0.96
N SER A 25 10.21 12.49 -0.03
CA SER A 25 10.14 12.73 1.40
C SER A 25 10.93 13.96 1.83
N GLU A 26 12.14 14.19 1.28
CA GLU A 26 12.95 15.37 1.65
C GLU A 26 12.26 16.71 1.36
N HIS A 27 11.49 16.79 0.27
CA HIS A 27 10.78 18.01 -0.09
C HIS A 27 9.58 18.29 0.82
N ILE A 28 8.92 17.23 1.31
CA ILE A 28 7.82 17.33 2.29
C ILE A 28 8.38 17.81 3.64
N TRP A 29 9.53 17.29 4.08
CA TRP A 29 10.14 17.64 5.37
C TRP A 29 10.75 19.05 5.41
N LYS A 30 11.13 19.62 4.26
CA LYS A 30 11.80 20.93 4.15
C LYS A 30 10.85 22.11 3.88
N GLY A 31 9.54 21.87 3.79
CA GLY A 31 8.53 22.94 3.68
C GLY A 31 8.62 23.80 2.41
N ALA A 32 9.10 23.23 1.30
CA ALA A 32 9.24 23.97 0.05
C ALA A 32 7.86 24.24 -0.60
N GLU A 33 7.62 25.48 -1.05
CA GLU A 33 6.40 25.86 -1.75
C GLU A 33 6.22 25.07 -3.06
N ASP A 34 5.06 24.41 -3.15
CA ASP A 34 4.41 23.78 -4.31
C ASP A 34 5.34 23.46 -5.49
N ARG A 35 5.96 22.28 -5.46
CA ARG A 35 6.61 21.69 -6.63
C ARG A 35 5.90 20.39 -6.96
N VAL A 36 5.23 20.39 -8.12
CA VAL A 36 4.62 19.24 -8.80
C VAL A 36 5.33 17.95 -8.38
N LEU A 37 4.70 17.19 -7.47
CA LEU A 37 5.22 15.89 -7.02
C LEU A 37 5.43 15.03 -8.26
N LYS A 38 6.69 14.87 -8.68
CA LYS A 38 7.05 13.88 -9.69
C LYS A 38 7.15 12.53 -8.99
N PHE A 39 5.99 11.99 -8.63
CA PHE A 39 5.89 10.62 -8.15
C PHE A 39 6.18 9.68 -9.32
N VAL A 40 7.31 8.97 -9.28
CA VAL A 40 7.67 7.98 -10.29
C VAL A 40 7.23 6.61 -9.78
N TRP A 41 6.23 6.02 -10.44
CA TRP A 41 5.86 4.63 -10.21
C TRP A 41 6.93 3.72 -10.82
N GLN A 42 7.91 3.27 -10.03
CA GLN A 42 8.85 2.25 -10.48
C GLN A 42 8.22 0.86 -10.30
N PRO A 43 8.05 0.06 -11.37
CA PRO A 43 7.58 -1.31 -11.24
C PRO A 43 8.57 -2.18 -10.46
N TYR A 44 8.06 -3.13 -9.68
CA TYR A 44 8.84 -4.16 -9.00
C TYR A 44 9.56 -5.10 -9.98
N LEU A 45 9.26 -5.05 -11.29
CA LEU A 45 9.78 -5.96 -12.31
C LEU A 45 11.31 -6.11 -12.30
N GLU A 46 12.03 -5.02 -12.01
CA GLU A 46 13.50 -5.03 -11.92
C GLU A 46 14.02 -5.64 -10.61
N LEU A 47 13.22 -5.58 -9.54
CA LEU A 47 13.55 -6.09 -8.21
C LEU A 47 13.16 -7.56 -8.05
N LEU A 48 12.12 -8.03 -8.73
CA LEU A 48 11.65 -9.41 -8.62
C LEU A 48 12.78 -10.44 -8.79
N PRO A 49 13.65 -10.38 -9.82
CA PRO A 49 14.73 -11.36 -9.98
C PRO A 49 15.75 -11.40 -8.83
N THR A 50 15.79 -10.38 -7.98
CA THR A 50 16.70 -10.30 -6.83
C THR A 50 16.15 -10.99 -5.57
N LEU A 51 14.86 -11.32 -5.55
CA LEU A 51 14.21 -11.92 -4.40
C LEU A 51 14.54 -13.42 -4.29
N PRO A 52 14.74 -13.94 -3.06
CA PRO A 52 14.86 -15.37 -2.84
C PRO A 52 13.64 -16.17 -3.36
N PRO A 53 13.80 -17.43 -3.79
CA PRO A 53 12.71 -18.24 -4.34
C PRO A 53 11.48 -18.36 -3.42
N TYR A 54 11.68 -18.44 -2.10
CA TYR A 54 10.59 -18.55 -1.13
C TYR A 54 9.68 -17.31 -1.12
N CYS A 55 10.19 -16.14 -1.52
CA CYS A 55 9.36 -14.94 -1.63
C CYS A 55 8.24 -15.12 -2.66
N PHE A 56 8.45 -15.96 -3.67
CA PHE A 56 7.48 -16.17 -4.73
C PHE A 56 6.40 -17.20 -4.39
N GLU A 57 6.53 -17.88 -3.25
CA GLU A 57 5.46 -18.70 -2.69
C GLU A 57 4.20 -17.83 -2.53
N ASP A 58 3.09 -18.26 -3.12
CA ASP A 58 1.83 -17.51 -3.16
C ASP A 58 1.91 -16.10 -3.77
N SER A 59 2.88 -15.80 -4.63
CA SER A 59 3.02 -14.50 -5.33
C SER A 59 1.76 -14.03 -6.08
N GLN A 60 0.84 -14.94 -6.41
CA GLN A 60 -0.47 -14.59 -6.96
C GLN A 60 -1.27 -13.67 -6.02
N VAL A 61 -1.14 -13.86 -4.71
CA VAL A 61 -1.87 -13.11 -3.66
C VAL A 61 -1.38 -11.67 -3.55
N TRP A 62 -0.18 -11.35 -4.02
CA TRP A 62 0.36 -9.98 -4.00
C TRP A 62 -0.57 -8.96 -4.68
N ARG A 63 -1.32 -9.44 -5.68
CA ARG A 63 -2.27 -8.65 -6.46
C ARG A 63 -3.73 -8.82 -6.01
N SER A 64 -4.00 -9.49 -4.89
CA SER A 64 -5.37 -9.71 -4.42
C SER A 64 -5.88 -8.56 -3.56
N THR A 65 -7.13 -8.11 -3.77
CA THR A 65 -7.78 -7.23 -2.79
C THR A 65 -8.57 -8.06 -1.78
N VAL A 66 -7.99 -8.26 -0.58
CA VAL A 66 -8.47 -9.20 0.46
C VAL A 66 -8.15 -8.73 1.88
N PRO A 67 -8.89 -9.22 2.89
CA PRO A 67 -8.54 -8.99 4.29
C PRO A 67 -7.28 -9.79 4.69
N LEU A 68 -6.32 -9.12 5.30
CA LEU A 68 -5.24 -9.70 6.09
C LEU A 68 -5.72 -9.85 7.53
N ILE A 69 -5.58 -11.05 8.09
CA ILE A 69 -6.18 -11.42 9.37
C ILE A 69 -5.07 -11.80 10.35
N ASN A 70 -5.05 -11.13 11.51
CA ASN A 70 -4.15 -11.45 12.62
C ASN A 70 -4.92 -11.42 13.95
N PHE A 71 -5.38 -12.59 14.39
CA PHE A 71 -6.19 -12.79 15.59
C PHE A 71 -7.47 -11.96 15.66
N HIS A 72 -7.40 -10.73 16.16
CA HIS A 72 -8.54 -9.81 16.29
C HIS A 72 -8.46 -8.65 15.29
N ILE A 73 -7.28 -8.46 14.68
CA ILE A 73 -7.00 -7.40 13.72
C ILE A 73 -7.34 -7.91 12.33
N VAL A 74 -8.09 -7.11 11.58
CA VAL A 74 -8.27 -7.31 10.14
C VAL A 74 -7.98 -6.00 9.43
N GLU A 75 -7.09 -6.05 8.45
CA GLU A 75 -6.74 -4.94 7.59
C GLU A 75 -6.89 -5.35 6.13
N TYR A 76 -7.46 -4.51 5.28
CA TYR A 76 -7.58 -4.85 3.87
C TYR A 76 -6.30 -4.53 3.10
N HIS A 77 -5.77 -5.53 2.41
CA HIS A 77 -4.79 -5.35 1.35
C HIS A 77 -5.51 -4.84 0.10
N TYR A 78 -5.22 -3.61 -0.34
CA TYR A 78 -5.83 -2.98 -1.51
C TYR A 78 -4.86 -2.99 -2.70
N ALA A 79 -4.57 -4.18 -3.22
CA ALA A 79 -3.65 -4.33 -4.33
C ALA A 79 -4.04 -3.52 -5.57
N ASP A 80 -5.35 -3.32 -5.79
CA ASP A 80 -5.89 -2.50 -6.88
C ASP A 80 -5.33 -1.09 -6.95
N ARG A 81 -4.87 -0.52 -5.82
CA ARG A 81 -4.33 0.84 -5.76
C ARG A 81 -2.89 0.98 -6.26
N VAL A 82 -2.20 -0.15 -6.43
CA VAL A 82 -0.76 -0.21 -6.72
C VAL A 82 -0.42 -1.21 -7.82
N ILE A 83 -1.40 -1.62 -8.64
CA ILE A 83 -1.19 -2.59 -9.73
C ILE A 83 -0.18 -2.13 -10.78
N GLN A 84 0.10 -0.84 -10.86
CA GLN A 84 1.18 -0.31 -11.69
C GLN A 84 2.56 -0.76 -11.25
N GLN A 85 2.77 -1.01 -9.96
CA GLN A 85 4.03 -1.59 -9.49
C GLN A 85 4.25 -3.00 -10.05
N PHE A 86 3.19 -3.68 -10.51
CA PHE A 86 3.26 -4.97 -11.17
C PHE A 86 3.29 -4.86 -12.70
N GLY A 87 3.53 -3.65 -13.24
CA GLY A 87 3.62 -3.41 -14.68
C GLY A 87 2.27 -3.36 -15.41
N MET A 88 1.17 -3.15 -14.69
CA MET A 88 -0.17 -3.08 -15.28
C MET A 88 -0.76 -1.67 -15.26
N VAL A 89 -1.74 -1.40 -16.12
CA VAL A 89 -2.43 -0.11 -16.17
C VAL A 89 -3.20 0.14 -14.87
N GLN A 90 -2.95 1.29 -14.23
CA GLN A 90 -3.64 1.70 -13.01
C GLN A 90 -5.03 2.26 -13.32
N HIS A 91 -6.07 1.62 -12.77
CA HIS A 91 -7.45 2.12 -12.81
C HIS A 91 -7.77 2.96 -11.56
N ILE A 92 -8.91 3.66 -11.58
CA ILE A 92 -9.43 4.35 -10.38
C ILE A 92 -9.84 3.28 -9.36
N PRO A 93 -9.20 3.22 -8.18
CA PRO A 93 -9.47 2.15 -7.23
C PRO A 93 -10.88 2.26 -6.64
N ALA A 94 -11.41 1.12 -6.22
CA ALA A 94 -12.68 1.10 -5.52
C ALA A 94 -12.57 1.90 -4.20
N PRO A 95 -13.69 2.48 -3.71
CA PRO A 95 -13.71 3.06 -2.38
C PRO A 95 -13.18 2.05 -1.36
N PRO A 96 -12.33 2.48 -0.42
CA PRO A 96 -11.85 1.59 0.63
C PRO A 96 -13.05 1.02 1.38
N ILE A 97 -13.01 -0.27 1.64
CA ILE A 97 -13.92 -0.92 2.56
C ILE A 97 -13.51 -0.40 3.94
N HIS A 98 -14.30 0.52 4.49
CA HIS A 98 -14.16 0.97 5.87
C HIS A 98 -15.18 0.23 6.72
N PRO A 99 -14.86 -0.99 7.20
CA PRO A 99 -15.61 -1.56 8.28
C PRO A 99 -15.28 -0.71 9.50
N GLU A 100 -16.06 0.34 9.75
CA GLU A 100 -15.86 1.27 10.88
C GLU A 100 -15.77 0.55 12.24
N LYS A 101 -16.20 -0.72 12.29
CA LYS A 101 -16.14 -1.60 13.46
C LYS A 101 -14.84 -2.40 13.63
N LEU A 102 -13.89 -2.35 12.69
CA LEU A 102 -12.70 -3.21 12.73
C LEU A 102 -11.56 -2.64 13.56
N HIS A 103 -11.37 -1.32 13.51
CA HIS A 103 -10.31 -0.64 14.27
C HIS A 103 -10.69 -0.33 15.73
N ASP A 104 -12.00 -0.35 16.05
CA ASP A 104 -12.51 -0.10 17.41
C ASP A 104 -12.46 -1.34 18.32
N LEU A 105 -12.02 -2.49 17.80
CA LEU A 105 -11.98 -3.75 18.56
C LEU A 105 -10.77 -3.79 19.50
N SER A 106 -10.96 -3.31 20.73
CA SER A 106 -10.02 -3.57 21.83
C SER A 106 -10.10 -5.04 22.28
N LEU A 107 -8.95 -5.63 22.62
CA LEU A 107 -8.80 -6.95 23.26
C LEU A 107 -9.20 -6.95 24.75
N ARG A 108 -9.37 -5.79 25.38
CA ARG A 108 -9.62 -5.70 26.82
C ARG A 108 -10.95 -6.37 27.18
N GLY A 109 -10.90 -7.38 28.07
CA GLY A 109 -12.07 -8.10 28.58
C GLY A 109 -12.70 -9.10 27.59
N LYS A 110 -11.95 -9.55 26.58
CA LYS A 110 -12.41 -10.48 25.52
C LYS A 110 -11.65 -11.81 25.52
N ASP A 111 -11.24 -12.26 26.69
CA ASP A 111 -10.35 -13.39 26.94
C ASP A 111 -10.97 -14.72 26.48
N ASN A 112 -12.31 -14.80 26.45
CA ASN A 112 -13.11 -15.95 26.00
C ASN A 112 -13.82 -15.74 24.64
N MET A 113 -13.37 -14.77 23.85
CA MET A 113 -14.01 -14.47 22.57
C MET A 113 -13.54 -15.45 21.48
N ASP A 114 -14.49 -16.15 20.85
CA ASP A 114 -14.21 -16.98 19.69
C ASP A 114 -14.00 -16.11 18.43
N TRP A 115 -12.75 -15.71 18.22
CA TRP A 115 -12.34 -14.91 17.07
C TRP A 115 -12.56 -15.63 15.75
N SER A 116 -12.47 -16.96 15.72
CA SER A 116 -12.70 -17.74 14.50
C SER A 116 -14.12 -17.58 13.99
N ARG A 117 -15.10 -17.56 14.91
CA ARG A 117 -16.50 -17.29 14.60
C ARG A 117 -16.75 -15.82 14.25
N MET A 118 -16.13 -14.90 14.99
CA MET A 118 -16.31 -13.46 14.76
C MET A 118 -15.77 -13.01 13.39
N GLN A 119 -14.68 -13.62 12.93
CA GLN A 119 -14.02 -13.27 11.69
C GLN A 119 -14.38 -14.18 10.52
N VAL A 120 -15.41 -15.02 10.67
CA VAL A 120 -15.78 -16.03 9.66
C VAL A 120 -15.95 -15.43 8.26
N GLN A 121 -16.54 -14.22 8.15
CA GLN A 121 -16.69 -13.51 6.88
C GLN A 121 -15.33 -13.16 6.24
N PHE A 122 -14.38 -12.68 7.03
CA PHE A 122 -13.04 -12.32 6.54
C PHE A 122 -12.25 -13.57 6.17
N VAL A 123 -12.40 -14.65 6.94
CA VAL A 123 -11.79 -15.95 6.64
C VAL A 123 -12.32 -16.49 5.31
N GLN A 124 -13.62 -16.39 5.06
CA GLN A 124 -14.23 -16.76 3.76
C GLN A 124 -13.69 -15.90 2.62
N GLU A 125 -13.57 -14.59 2.81
CA GLU A 125 -12.96 -13.69 1.82
C GLU A 125 -11.49 -14.06 1.56
N TRP A 126 -10.69 -14.34 2.59
CA TRP A 126 -9.30 -14.78 2.45
C TRP A 126 -9.18 -16.14 1.76
N GLN A 127 -10.07 -17.08 2.03
CA GLN A 127 -10.13 -18.35 1.30
C GLN A 127 -10.40 -18.14 -0.19
N SER A 128 -11.15 -17.10 -0.55
CA SER A 128 -11.42 -16.72 -1.93
C SER A 128 -10.31 -15.90 -2.61
N ARG A 129 -9.17 -15.65 -1.94
CA ARG A 129 -8.13 -14.68 -2.38
C ARG A 129 -7.65 -14.82 -3.82
N LEU A 130 -7.55 -16.04 -4.33
CA LEU A 130 -7.09 -16.29 -5.71
C LEU A 130 -8.11 -15.84 -6.77
N HIS A 131 -9.40 -15.76 -6.43
CA HIS A 131 -10.44 -15.20 -7.30
C HIS A 131 -10.48 -13.67 -7.29
N ARG A 132 -9.73 -13.04 -6.38
CA ARG A 132 -9.72 -11.59 -6.14
C ARG A 132 -8.43 -10.93 -6.61
N VAL A 133 -7.64 -11.66 -7.41
CA VAL A 133 -6.39 -11.21 -8.02
C VAL A 133 -6.68 -10.22 -9.14
N TRP A 134 -6.10 -9.03 -9.05
CA TRP A 134 -6.23 -8.02 -10.09
C TRP A 134 -5.36 -8.35 -11.29
N THR A 135 -5.99 -8.42 -12.45
CA THR A 135 -5.33 -8.51 -13.75
C THR A 135 -5.83 -7.37 -14.62
N GLN A 136 -4.90 -6.61 -15.18
CA GLN A 136 -5.15 -5.49 -16.09
C GLN A 136 -4.18 -5.60 -17.27
N PRO A 137 -4.44 -4.90 -18.39
CA PRO A 137 -3.49 -4.82 -19.49
C PRO A 137 -2.11 -4.35 -19.01
N ALA A 138 -1.06 -4.80 -19.69
CA ALA A 138 0.29 -4.32 -19.45
C ALA A 138 0.35 -2.81 -19.66
N CYS A 139 1.14 -2.12 -18.84
CA CYS A 139 1.40 -0.70 -18.99
C CYS A 139 2.66 -0.52 -19.82
N ASP A 140 2.50 -0.07 -21.07
CA ASP A 140 3.62 0.18 -21.98
C ASP A 140 4.49 1.38 -21.57
N THR A 141 4.04 2.15 -20.58
CA THR A 141 4.71 3.37 -20.10
C THR A 141 5.01 3.30 -18.60
N PRO A 142 6.26 3.50 -18.16
CA PRO A 142 6.60 3.57 -16.74
C PRO A 142 6.03 4.82 -16.05
N HIS A 143 5.55 5.80 -16.83
CA HIS A 143 4.96 7.03 -16.31
C HIS A 143 3.48 7.09 -16.63
N LEU A 144 2.65 7.36 -15.62
CA LEU A 144 1.26 7.73 -15.86
C LEU A 144 1.24 9.08 -16.58
N SER A 145 0.54 9.13 -17.72
CA SER A 145 0.22 10.43 -18.32
C SER A 145 -0.52 11.28 -17.30
N ASN A 146 -0.12 12.56 -17.17
CA ASN A 146 -0.86 13.51 -16.35
C ASN A 146 -2.33 13.57 -16.77
N SER A 147 -2.66 13.37 -18.05
CA SER A 147 -4.05 13.37 -18.53
C SER A 147 -4.80 12.05 -18.31
N SER A 148 -4.20 11.01 -17.72
CA SER A 148 -4.90 9.74 -17.48
C SER A 148 -6.04 9.93 -16.47
N GLU A 149 -7.12 9.16 -16.63
CA GLU A 149 -8.28 9.21 -15.74
C GLU A 149 -7.88 9.01 -14.27
N TYR A 150 -6.97 8.05 -14.02
CA TYR A 150 -6.42 7.83 -12.69
C TYR A 150 -5.65 9.05 -12.17
N MET A 151 -4.77 9.69 -12.95
CA MET A 151 -4.01 10.87 -12.46
C MET A 151 -4.89 12.10 -12.24
N VAL A 152 -5.98 12.24 -12.99
CA VAL A 152 -7.01 13.25 -12.74
C VAL A 152 -7.74 12.96 -11.43
N TRP A 153 -8.18 11.72 -11.22
CA TRP A 153 -8.80 11.28 -9.97
C TRP A 153 -7.87 11.45 -8.77
N TYR A 154 -6.62 10.99 -8.88
CA TYR A 154 -5.61 11.01 -7.82
C TYR A 154 -5.37 12.45 -7.34
N ARG A 155 -5.19 13.41 -8.25
CA ARG A 155 -4.97 14.82 -7.92
C ARG A 155 -6.19 15.49 -7.28
N LYS A 156 -7.39 14.98 -7.52
CA LYS A 156 -8.63 15.46 -6.88
C LYS A 156 -8.79 14.93 -5.45
N HIS A 157 -8.27 13.74 -5.15
CA HIS A 157 -8.52 13.03 -3.89
C HIS A 157 -7.32 13.01 -2.94
N THR A 158 -6.12 13.33 -3.43
CA THR A 158 -4.95 13.56 -2.58
C THR A 158 -4.88 15.04 -2.19
N ARG A 159 -4.65 15.31 -0.90
CA ARG A 159 -4.51 16.66 -0.38
C ARG A 159 -3.17 17.24 -0.87
N ARG A 160 -3.18 18.51 -1.29
CA ARG A 160 -1.95 19.30 -1.44
C ARG A 160 -1.50 19.78 -0.07
#